data_AF-A0A935T7G2-F1
#
_entry.id   AF-A0A935T7G2-F1
#
_cell.length_a   1.000
_cell.length_b   1.000
_cell.length_c   1.000
_cell.angle_alpha   90.00
_cell.angle_beta   90.00
_cell.angle_gamma   90.00
#
_symmetry.space_group_name_H-M   'P 1'
#
loop_
_entity.id
_entity.type
_entity.pdbx_description
1 polymer ?
#
loop_
_entity_poly.entity_id
_entity_poly.type
_entity_poly.pdbx_seq_one_letter_code
_entity_poly.pdbx_strand_id
1 'polypeptide(L)' 'MSTVTFDTLEATRRLRDAGFDEKQAEMVVRVLSDAQSNLVTREHFDAKFAVVEAKMDKLSWMIGALIAIAVANFAKQFF' A
#
# COMPACT_ATOMS: atom_id res chain seq x y z
N MET A 1 17.21 -1.48 4.00
CA MET A 1 16.63 -1.20 2.67
C MET A 1 17.80 -1.04 1.71
N SER A 2 18.07 -2.03 0.86
CA SER A 2 19.00 -1.82 -0.25
C SER A 2 18.22 -1.01 -1.30
N THR A 3 18.61 0.23 -1.52
CA THR A 3 18.10 1.02 -2.64
C THR A 3 18.57 0.34 -3.92
N VAL A 4 17.69 -0.39 -4.58
CA VAL A 4 17.98 -0.95 -5.90
C VAL A 4 17.86 0.21 -6.89
N THR A 5 19.00 0.82 -7.23
CA THR A 5 19.06 1.87 -8.24
C THR A 5 18.81 1.25 -9.62
N PHE A 6 17.73 1.64 -10.28
CA PHE A 6 17.47 1.25 -11.66
C PHE A 6 18.32 2.11 -12.60
N ASP A 7 19.36 1.51 -13.18
CA ASP A 7 20.21 2.16 -14.18
C ASP A 7 19.50 2.16 -15.54
N THR A 8 18.84 3.28 -15.84
CA THR A 8 18.12 3.48 -17.10
C THR A 8 19.05 3.41 -18.31
N LEU A 9 20.31 3.83 -18.18
CA LEU A 9 21.28 3.84 -19.26
C LEU A 9 21.75 2.40 -19.58
N GLU A 10 22.03 1.60 -18.56
CA GLU A 10 22.36 0.19 -18.75
C GLU A 10 21.19 -0.59 -19.35
N ALA A 11 19.97 -0.34 -18.88
CA ALA A 11 18.76 -0.97 -19.41
C ALA A 11 18.52 -0.64 -20.89
N THR A 12 18.66 0.63 -21.31
CA THR A 12 18.52 1.04 -22.71
C THR A 12 19.56 0.36 -23.60
N ARG A 13 20.82 0.28 -23.13
CA ARG A 13 21.90 -0.41 -23.87
C ARG A 13 21.58 -1.89 -24.10
N ARG A 14 21.14 -2.60 -23.06
CA ARG A 14 20.78 -4.03 -23.17
C ARG A 14 19.62 -4.26 -24.14
N LEU A 15 18.61 -3.37 -24.16
CA LEU A 15 17.49 -3.48 -25.09
C LEU A 15 17.92 -3.25 -26.53
N ARG A 16 18.79 -2.26 -26.77
CA ARG A 16 19.37 -2.03 -28.10
C ARG A 16 20.20 -3.22 -28.57
N ASP A 17 21.02 -3.78 -27.68
CA ASP A 17 21.84 -4.95 -28.00
C ASP A 17 20.96 -6.20 -28.28
N ALA A 18 19.73 -6.23 -27.76
CA ALA A 18 18.70 -7.24 -28.05
C ALA A 18 17.89 -6.94 -29.35
N GLY A 19 18.23 -5.89 -30.09
CA GLY A 19 17.61 -5.56 -31.38
C GLY A 19 16.45 -4.56 -31.32
N PHE A 20 16.21 -3.90 -30.18
CA PHE A 20 15.24 -2.81 -30.09
C PHE A 20 15.81 -1.55 -30.75
N ASP A 21 14.99 -0.81 -31.46
CA ASP A 21 15.38 0.54 -31.91
C ASP A 21 15.51 1.49 -30.70
N GLU A 22 16.24 2.60 -30.87
CA GLU A 22 16.51 3.55 -29.77
C GLU A 22 15.22 4.07 -29.12
N LYS A 23 14.20 4.40 -29.91
CA LYS A 23 12.91 4.89 -29.39
C LYS A 23 12.17 3.81 -28.61
N GLN A 24 12.21 2.56 -29.10
CA GLN A 24 11.60 1.43 -28.40
C GLN A 24 12.31 1.16 -27.07
N ALA A 25 13.64 1.15 -27.05
CA ALA A 25 14.43 0.94 -25.85
C ALA A 25 14.16 2.03 -24.81
N GLU A 26 14.18 3.31 -25.22
CA GLU A 26 13.85 4.44 -24.35
C GLU A 26 12.44 4.36 -23.77
N MET A 27 11.44 4.00 -24.59
CA MET A 27 10.06 3.89 -24.15
C MET A 27 9.86 2.77 -23.13
N VAL A 28 10.47 1.60 -23.35
CA VAL A 28 10.40 0.48 -22.41
C VAL A 28 11.03 0.85 -21.07
N VAL A 29 12.22 1.46 -21.09
CA VAL A 29 12.91 1.90 -19.88
C VAL A 29 12.13 2.97 -19.12
N ARG A 30 11.53 3.93 -19.85
CA ARG A 30 10.70 4.97 -19.25
C ARG A 30 9.48 4.39 -18.54
N VAL A 31 8.75 3.48 -19.19
CA VAL A 31 7.60 2.79 -18.57
C VAL A 31 8.02 2.00 -17.34
N LEU A 32 9.17 1.30 -17.38
CA LEU A 32 9.68 0.55 -16.24
C LEU A 32 10.09 1.46 -15.07
N SER A 33 10.73 2.59 -15.37
CA SER A 33 11.12 3.60 -14.38
C SER A 33 9.90 4.23 -13.72
N ASP A 34 8.89 4.58 -14.51
CA ASP A 34 7.64 5.17 -14.00
C ASP A 34 6.88 4.16 -13.13
N ALA A 35 6.86 2.88 -13.51
CA ALA A 35 6.24 1.82 -12.71
C ALA A 35 6.94 1.63 -11.36
N GLN A 36 8.27 1.81 -11.30
CA GLN A 36 9.03 1.70 -10.05
C GLN A 36 8.82 2.89 -9.11
N SER A 37 8.46 4.07 -9.63
CA SER A 37 8.23 5.28 -8.82
C SER A 37 7.06 5.15 -7.84
N ASN A 38 6.08 4.28 -8.13
CA ASN A 38 4.87 4.09 -7.34
C ASN A 38 4.81 2.74 -6.59
N LEU A 39 5.93 2.02 -6.47
CA LEU A 39 5.97 0.76 -5.75
C LEU A 39 5.97 1.02 -4.23
N VAL A 40 4.84 0.77 -3.60
CA VAL A 40 4.78 0.64 -2.14
C VAL A 40 5.30 -0.75 -1.78
N THR A 41 6.28 -0.85 -0.88
CA THR A 41 6.73 -2.17 -0.42
C THR A 41 5.59 -2.86 0.31
N ARG A 42 5.49 -4.20 0.16
CA ARG A 42 4.48 -4.98 0.88
C ARG A 42 4.55 -4.72 2.38
N GLU A 43 5.75 -4.61 2.95
CA GLU A 43 5.93 -4.31 4.37
C GLU A 43 5.35 -2.94 4.77
N HIS A 44 5.45 -1.92 3.91
CA HIS A 44 4.86 -0.61 4.19
C HIS A 44 3.32 -0.66 4.16
N PHE A 45 2.75 -1.46 3.27
CA PHE A 45 1.32 -1.66 3.19
C PHE A 45 0.79 -2.45 4.40
N ASP A 46 1.46 -3.55 4.76
CA ASP A 46 1.13 -4.39 5.91
C ASP A 46 1.21 -3.61 7.22
N ALA A 47 2.26 -2.78 7.39
CA ALA A 47 2.40 -1.92 8.56
C ALA A 47 1.24 -0.91 8.69
N LYS A 48 0.81 -0.30 7.59
CA LYS A 48 -0.35 0.61 7.59
C LYS A 48 -1.65 -0.14 7.84
N PHE A 49 -1.80 -1.34 7.30
CA PHE A 49 -2.98 -2.18 7.53
C PHE A 49 -3.11 -2.60 8.99
N ALA A 50 -2.01 -3.05 9.63
CA ALA A 50 -2.00 -3.40 11.04
C ALA A 50 -2.43 -2.22 11.94
N VAL A 51 -2.02 -0.99 11.61
CA VAL A 51 -2.45 0.22 12.33
C VAL A 51 -3.94 0.50 12.13
N VAL A 52 -4.49 0.27 10.93
CA VAL A 52 -5.92 0.43 10.66
C VAL A 52 -6.73 -0.62 11.40
N GLU A 53 -6.30 -1.88 11.37
CA GLU A 53 -6.95 -3.00 12.07
C GLU A 53 -7.01 -2.74 13.58
N ALA A 54 -5.89 -2.35 14.19
CA ALA A 54 -5.85 -2.00 15.61
C ALA A 54 -6.80 -0.83 15.97
N LYS A 55 -6.96 0.16 15.09
CA LYS A 55 -7.92 1.26 15.28
C LYS A 55 -9.37 0.78 15.15
N MET A 56 -9.66 -0.11 14.20
CA MET A 56 -10.99 -0.67 14.00
C MET A 56 -11.42 -1.58 15.14
N ASP A 57 -10.50 -2.38 15.69
CA ASP A 57 -10.76 -3.20 16.88
C ASP A 57 -11.09 -2.34 18.09
N LYS A 58 -10.30 -1.29 18.33
CA LYS A 58 -10.57 -0.34 19.42
C LYS A 58 -11.93 0.34 19.25
N LEU A 59 -12.26 0.78 18.04
CA LEU A 59 -13.54 1.40 17.73
C LEU A 59 -14.71 0.43 17.96
N SER A 60 -14.56 -0.82 17.51
CA SER A 60 -15.57 -1.87 17.67
C SER A 60 -15.87 -2.13 19.16
N TRP A 61 -14.83 -2.19 20.00
CA TRP A 61 -15.00 -2.32 21.46
C TRP A 61 -15.71 -1.12 22.09
N MET A 62 -15.37 0.10 21.68
CA MET A 62 -16.03 1.31 22.19
C MET A 62 -17.51 1.34 21.81
N ILE A 63 -17.84 1.00 20.56
CA ILE A 63 -19.23 0.92 20.10
C ILE A 63 -19.98 -0.17 20.87
N GLY A 64 -19.37 -1.35 21.04
CA GLY A 64 -19.96 -2.43 21.84
C GLY A 64 -20.27 -2.00 23.28
N ALA A 65 -19.33 -1.31 23.94
CA ALA A 65 -19.53 -0.78 25.28
C ALA A 65 -20.65 0.27 25.33
N LEU A 66 -20.71 1.20 24.37
CA LEU A 66 -21.78 2.20 24.29
C LEU A 66 -23.16 1.57 24.06
N ILE A 67 -23.25 0.55 23.21
CA ILE A 67 -24.49 -0.20 23.00
C ILE A 67 -24.92 -0.90 24.28
N ALA A 68 -24.00 -1.56 24.99
CA ALA A 68 -24.30 -2.22 26.26
C ALA A 68 -24.82 -1.22 27.31
N ILE A 69 -24.20 -0.04 27.42
CA ILE A 69 -24.67 1.04 28.31
C ILE A 69 -26.06 1.52 27.91
N ALA A 70 -26.30 1.74 26.61
CA ALA A 70 -27.60 2.18 26.11
C ALA A 70 -28.69 1.15 26.43
N VAL A 71 -28.42 -0.14 26.21
CA VAL A 71 -29.35 -1.23 26.53
C VAL A 71 -29.62 -1.32 28.03
N ALA A 72 -28.58 -1.19 28.88
CA ALA A 72 -28.75 -1.22 30.33
C ALA A 72 -29.61 -0.06 30.84
N ASN A 73 -29.38 1.16 30.32
CA ASN A 73 -30.19 2.33 30.66
C ASN A 73 -31.63 2.17 30.18
N PHE A 74 -31.84 1.67 28.97
CA PHE A 74 -33.17 1.36 28.45
C PHE A 74 -33.89 0.35 29.34
N ALA A 75 -33.24 -0.77 29.68
CA ALA A 75 -33.84 -1.80 30.52
C ALA A 75 -34.27 -1.24 31.88
N LYS A 76 -33.42 -0.44 32.54
CA LYS A 76 -33.75 0.20 33.83
C LYS A 76 -34.90 1.20 33.75
N GLN A 77 -35.14 1.80 32.58
CA GLN A 77 -36.18 2.82 32.41
C GLN A 77 -37.55 2.23 32.10
N PHE A 78 -37.61 1.04 31.52
CA PHE A 78 -38.85 0.42 31.03
C PHE A 78 -39.26 -0.87 31.76
N PHE A 79 -38.38 -1.46 32.58
CA PHE A 79 -38.67 -2.60 33.44
C PHE A 79 -38.30 -2.27 34.89
#